data_AF-A0A1G1BY48-F1
#
_entry.id   AF-A0A1G1BY48-F1
#
_cell.length_a   1.000
_cell.length_b   1.000
_cell.length_c   1.000
_cell.angle_alpha   90.00
_cell.angle_beta   90.00
_cell.angle_gamma   90.00
#
_symmetry.space_group_name_H-M   'P 1'
#
loop_
_entity.id
_entity.type
_entity.pdbx_description
1 polymer ?
#
loop_
_entity_poly.entity_id
_entity_poly.type
_entity_poly.pdbx_seq_one_letter_code
_entity_poly.pdbx_strand_id
1 'polypeptide(L)'
;MYWLGAVMAVGLLWSASVLAAAKKSEINTKLADGAVAVATSLLSDDKADERGMNLLKFALAVDAEHSGALLLQAKLEREQELPKVDLPDQGKGYIDFLQSLIRKTKSSSRQLLLWKVVELVDPQSDEALLALTKAKNSGTDIGFEALLGVLGGESKLATAEGKPAEEATPAASADKPAAEEGDARPVGRRIDVRPGVDVTVRNPHPNPKEVLAAKTVQGRGYYGYDPSEVLGRINQAVFASGVLLYVNTRERTVGYSGSCWSDGVPYPTSTGNSWPRAYHPCKSWSDDMNTWELFRNMAMLYSLGYYFEPGKAVLTDPDNPLAVKELGMWVEADELAAEFKASRVDSLNKYRNKLVAVRGLGSGIGKDSDRTYVALASDQVRIILDDVACADQITLLKGAYGEFKDDERARKEAERERRYYQSSIYRTHYADYGEIPVFVFLGSGVCQGQTGGRIVFKGCKEFSFMPCWPKNK
;
A
#
# COMPACT_ATOMS: atom_id res chain seq x y z
N MET A 1 -59.24 46.33 10.28
CA MET A 1 -57.93 46.58 9.63
C MET A 1 -56.88 45.74 10.34
N TYR A 2 -55.85 45.23 9.65
CA TYR A 2 -54.88 44.18 10.04
C TYR A 2 -55.23 42.76 9.62
N TRP A 3 -55.29 42.48 8.30
CA TRP A 3 -55.14 41.12 7.76
C TRP A 3 -54.68 41.16 6.28
N LEU A 4 -53.66 41.98 5.97
CA LEU A 4 -53.07 42.07 4.61
C LEU A 4 -51.53 42.14 4.58
N GLY A 5 -50.85 41.95 5.71
CA GLY A 5 -49.38 42.06 5.80
C GLY A 5 -48.60 40.76 5.65
N ALA A 6 -49.24 39.59 5.74
CA ALA A 6 -48.53 38.30 5.86
C ALA A 6 -48.27 37.57 4.52
N VAL A 7 -48.90 37.99 3.41
CA VAL A 7 -48.78 37.28 2.12
C VAL A 7 -47.59 37.76 1.28
N MET A 8 -47.03 38.95 1.55
CA MET A 8 -45.89 39.49 0.79
C MET A 8 -44.52 38.99 1.27
N ALA A 9 -44.39 38.43 2.48
CA ALA A 9 -43.12 37.94 3.01
C ALA A 9 -42.73 36.53 2.51
N VAL A 10 -43.70 35.74 2.04
CA VAL A 10 -43.46 34.36 1.56
C VAL A 10 -42.90 34.34 0.11
N GLY A 11 -43.25 35.33 -0.72
CA GLY A 11 -42.74 35.43 -2.11
C GLY A 11 -41.25 35.81 -2.21
N LEU A 12 -40.72 36.55 -1.23
CA LEU A 12 -39.30 36.98 -1.22
C LEU A 12 -38.34 35.85 -0.81
N LEU A 13 -38.79 34.89 0.00
CA LEU A 13 -37.98 33.71 0.39
C LEU A 13 -37.90 32.64 -0.70
N TRP A 14 -38.92 32.52 -1.57
CA TRP A 14 -38.87 31.61 -2.72
C TRP A 14 -37.96 32.11 -3.85
N SER A 15 -37.87 33.44 -4.02
CA SER A 15 -37.05 34.06 -5.08
C SER A 15 -35.54 33.84 -4.86
N ALA A 16 -35.07 33.83 -3.60
CA ALA A 16 -33.67 33.64 -3.27
C ALA A 16 -33.17 32.20 -3.51
N SER A 17 -34.02 31.20 -3.25
CA SER A 17 -33.71 29.78 -3.44
C SER A 17 -33.60 29.41 -4.93
N VAL A 18 -34.45 29.98 -5.78
CA VAL A 18 -34.39 29.80 -7.24
C VAL A 18 -33.14 30.46 -7.82
N LEU A 19 -32.77 31.66 -7.37
CA LEU A 19 -31.53 32.31 -7.79
C LEU A 19 -30.26 31.57 -7.36
N ALA A 20 -30.24 30.98 -6.15
CA ALA A 20 -29.11 30.19 -5.67
C ALA A 20 -28.96 28.87 -6.43
N ALA A 21 -30.07 28.21 -6.76
CA ALA A 21 -30.07 27.01 -7.60
C ALA A 21 -29.59 27.29 -9.03
N ALA A 22 -30.05 28.39 -9.64
CA ALA A 22 -29.62 28.81 -10.98
C ALA A 22 -28.11 29.10 -11.05
N LYS A 23 -27.54 29.79 -10.04
CA LYS A 23 -26.08 30.03 -9.97
C LYS A 23 -25.27 28.75 -9.75
N LYS A 24 -25.80 27.78 -8.99
CA LYS A 24 -25.15 26.48 -8.77
C LYS A 24 -25.09 25.67 -10.07
N SER A 25 -26.16 25.72 -10.87
CA SER A 25 -26.20 25.12 -12.21
C SER A 25 -25.14 25.75 -13.13
N GLU A 26 -25.01 27.08 -13.18
CA GLU A 26 -24.03 27.74 -14.06
C GLU A 26 -22.57 27.37 -13.73
N ILE A 27 -22.22 27.23 -12.45
CA ILE A 27 -20.88 26.82 -12.04
C ILE A 27 -20.60 25.36 -12.43
N ASN A 28 -21.58 24.48 -12.22
CA ASN A 28 -21.46 23.06 -12.55
C ASN A 28 -21.31 22.86 -14.06
N THR A 29 -22.09 23.59 -14.87
CA THR A 29 -21.97 23.54 -16.33
C THR A 29 -20.59 24.02 -16.78
N LYS A 30 -20.07 25.14 -16.25
CA LYS A 30 -18.70 25.61 -16.57
C LYS A 30 -17.60 24.63 -16.17
N LEU A 31 -17.76 23.94 -15.04
CA LEU A 31 -16.85 22.88 -14.60
C LEU A 31 -16.88 21.69 -15.59
N ALA A 32 -18.08 21.25 -15.96
CA ALA A 32 -18.26 20.15 -16.89
C ALA A 32 -17.76 20.50 -18.31
N ASP A 33 -18.07 21.69 -18.82
CA ASP A 33 -17.60 22.21 -20.12
C ASP A 33 -16.07 22.21 -20.22
N GLY A 34 -15.40 22.76 -19.20
CA GLY A 34 -13.93 22.80 -19.17
C GLY A 34 -13.32 21.40 -19.10
N ALA A 35 -13.88 20.51 -18.28
CA ALA A 35 -13.43 19.13 -18.20
C ALA A 35 -13.64 18.37 -19.52
N VAL A 36 -14.78 18.55 -20.20
CA VAL A 36 -15.08 17.94 -21.50
C VAL A 36 -14.13 18.44 -22.58
N ALA A 37 -13.83 19.75 -22.61
CA ALA A 37 -12.90 20.31 -23.59
C ALA A 37 -11.51 19.69 -23.45
N VAL A 38 -10.99 19.59 -22.22
CA VAL A 38 -9.68 18.97 -21.96
C VAL A 38 -9.71 17.46 -22.22
N ALA A 39 -10.74 16.76 -21.76
CA ALA A 39 -10.91 15.33 -22.02
C ALA A 39 -10.96 15.03 -23.51
N THR A 40 -11.68 15.82 -24.30
CA THR A 40 -11.78 15.63 -25.76
C THR A 40 -10.41 15.77 -26.42
N SER A 41 -9.62 16.76 -26.02
CA SER A 41 -8.26 16.96 -26.54
C SER A 41 -7.37 15.74 -26.26
N LEU A 42 -7.27 15.32 -25.00
CA LEU A 42 -6.46 14.15 -24.58
C LEU A 42 -6.91 12.86 -25.25
N LEU A 43 -8.22 12.60 -25.27
CA LEU A 43 -8.77 11.37 -25.84
C LEU A 43 -8.74 11.33 -27.37
N SER A 44 -8.63 12.49 -28.02
CA SER A 44 -8.44 12.56 -29.48
C SER A 44 -7.05 12.10 -29.90
N ASP A 45 -6.05 12.25 -29.01
CA ASP A 45 -4.69 11.75 -29.21
C ASP A 45 -4.55 10.27 -28.79
N ASP A 46 -5.09 9.91 -27.62
CA ASP A 46 -5.15 8.54 -27.14
C ASP A 46 -6.50 8.24 -26.46
N LYS A 47 -7.33 7.40 -27.10
CA LYS A 47 -8.65 7.00 -26.58
C LYS A 47 -8.58 6.28 -25.23
N ALA A 48 -7.41 5.76 -24.84
CA ALA A 48 -7.18 5.09 -23.57
C ALA A 48 -6.45 5.98 -22.54
N ASP A 49 -6.24 7.27 -22.81
CA ASP A 49 -5.60 8.18 -21.85
C ASP A 49 -6.44 8.25 -20.55
N GLU A 50 -5.84 7.79 -19.46
CA GLU A 50 -6.49 7.68 -18.15
C GLU A 50 -6.95 9.05 -17.63
N ARG A 51 -6.20 10.13 -17.89
CA ARG A 51 -6.56 11.49 -17.47
C ARG A 51 -7.79 11.96 -18.23
N GLY A 52 -7.82 11.72 -19.54
CA GLY A 52 -8.98 11.99 -20.38
C GLY A 52 -10.24 11.30 -19.88
N MET A 53 -10.14 10.00 -19.56
CA MET A 53 -11.26 9.21 -19.02
C MET A 53 -11.71 9.71 -17.64
N ASN A 54 -10.77 10.06 -16.76
CA ASN A 54 -11.09 10.61 -15.45
C ASN A 54 -11.76 11.99 -15.54
N LEU A 55 -11.29 12.88 -16.42
CA LEU A 55 -11.93 14.18 -16.65
C LEU A 55 -13.37 14.03 -17.19
N LEU A 56 -13.62 13.05 -18.06
CA LEU A 56 -14.97 12.72 -18.52
C LEU A 56 -15.86 12.25 -17.36
N LYS A 57 -15.36 11.36 -16.49
CA LYS A 57 -16.09 10.94 -15.28
C LYS A 57 -16.41 12.12 -14.35
N PHE A 58 -15.46 13.04 -14.16
CA PHE A 58 -15.71 14.25 -13.38
C PHE A 58 -16.80 15.13 -13.99
N ALA A 59 -16.78 15.34 -15.31
CA ALA A 59 -17.83 16.11 -15.99
C ALA A 59 -19.22 15.52 -15.73
N LEU A 60 -19.37 14.20 -15.88
CA LEU A 60 -20.62 13.47 -15.63
C LEU A 60 -21.03 13.46 -14.14
N ALA A 61 -20.06 13.47 -13.22
CA ALA A 61 -20.34 13.53 -11.78
C ALA A 61 -20.79 14.94 -11.33
N VAL A 62 -20.28 15.99 -11.98
CA VAL A 62 -20.65 17.38 -11.68
C VAL A 62 -21.99 17.76 -12.31
N ASP A 63 -22.24 17.29 -13.52
CA ASP A 63 -23.47 17.50 -14.28
C ASP A 63 -23.80 16.25 -15.12
N ALA A 64 -24.70 15.41 -14.59
CA ALA A 64 -25.07 14.14 -15.20
C ALA A 64 -25.80 14.29 -16.54
N GLU A 65 -26.41 15.45 -16.79
CA GLU A 65 -27.15 15.75 -18.02
C GLU A 65 -26.31 16.58 -19.01
N HIS A 66 -25.01 16.73 -18.75
CA HIS A 66 -24.13 17.53 -19.58
C HIS A 66 -23.99 16.94 -20.99
N SER A 67 -24.67 17.57 -21.95
CA SER A 67 -24.78 17.09 -23.34
C SER A 67 -23.43 16.79 -23.99
N GLY A 68 -22.41 17.62 -23.76
CA GLY A 68 -21.06 17.41 -24.30
C GLY A 68 -20.36 16.18 -23.70
N ALA A 69 -20.57 15.90 -22.41
CA ALA A 69 -19.96 14.76 -21.74
C ALA A 69 -20.62 13.45 -22.20
N LEU A 70 -21.96 13.43 -22.26
CA LEU A 70 -22.73 12.30 -22.77
C LEU A 70 -22.40 12.00 -24.24
N LEU A 71 -22.24 13.05 -25.08
CA LEU A 71 -21.84 12.87 -26.47
C LEU A 71 -20.42 12.31 -26.59
N LEU A 72 -19.47 12.80 -25.79
CA LEU A 72 -18.10 12.29 -25.78
C LEU A 72 -18.06 10.82 -25.34
N GLN A 73 -18.79 10.46 -24.28
CA GLN A 73 -18.93 9.08 -23.82
C GLN A 73 -19.52 8.18 -24.93
N ALA A 74 -20.62 8.60 -25.57
CA ALA A 74 -21.24 7.83 -26.63
C ALA A 74 -20.33 7.63 -27.85
N LYS A 75 -19.48 8.62 -28.18
CA LYS A 75 -18.48 8.49 -29.26
C LYS A 75 -17.39 7.49 -28.90
N LEU A 76 -16.89 7.50 -27.67
CA LEU A 76 -15.89 6.54 -27.18
C LEU A 76 -16.43 5.11 -27.19
N GLU A 77 -17.64 4.89 -26.67
CA GLU A 77 -18.29 3.58 -26.61
C GLU A 77 -18.55 2.99 -28.00
N ARG A 78 -18.77 3.85 -29.01
CA ARG A 78 -18.97 3.47 -30.42
C ARG A 78 -17.68 3.46 -31.22
N GLU A 79 -16.53 3.66 -30.57
CA GLU A 79 -15.20 3.76 -31.18
C GLU A 79 -15.10 4.81 -32.31
N GLN A 80 -15.97 5.82 -32.30
CA GLN A 80 -15.99 6.87 -33.31
C GLN A 80 -14.75 7.77 -33.22
N GLU A 81 -14.43 8.45 -34.32
CA GLU A 81 -13.38 9.47 -34.32
C GLU A 81 -13.81 10.68 -33.50
N LEU A 82 -12.92 11.12 -32.61
CA LEU A 82 -13.13 12.31 -31.80
C LEU A 82 -12.63 13.53 -32.56
N PRO A 83 -13.36 14.66 -32.51
CA PRO A 83 -12.89 15.89 -33.11
C PRO A 83 -11.60 16.32 -32.40
N LYS A 84 -10.57 16.68 -33.17
CA LYS A 84 -9.37 17.30 -32.61
C LYS A 84 -9.75 18.70 -32.13
N VAL A 85 -9.65 18.90 -30.82
CA VAL A 85 -9.89 20.18 -30.18
C VAL A 85 -8.54 20.77 -29.80
N ASP A 86 -8.13 21.81 -30.52
CA ASP A 86 -6.99 22.62 -30.12
C ASP A 86 -7.42 23.52 -28.96
N LEU A 87 -6.87 23.27 -27.78
CA LEU A 87 -7.07 24.12 -26.61
C LEU A 87 -6.18 25.36 -26.76
N PRO A 88 -6.75 26.57 -26.94
CA PRO A 88 -5.98 27.77 -27.29
C PRO A 88 -4.88 28.11 -26.26
N ASP A 89 -5.11 27.81 -24.98
CA ASP A 89 -4.17 28.06 -23.89
C ASP A 89 -3.75 26.77 -23.15
N GLN A 90 -3.81 25.61 -23.81
CA GLN A 90 -3.51 24.30 -23.19
C GLN A 90 -4.30 24.03 -21.89
N GLY A 91 -5.52 24.60 -21.77
CA GLY A 91 -6.35 24.46 -20.58
C GLY A 91 -6.04 25.43 -19.43
N LYS A 92 -5.09 26.38 -19.60
CA LYS A 92 -4.73 27.35 -18.54
C LYS A 92 -5.92 28.16 -18.02
N GLY A 93 -6.78 28.65 -18.89
CA GLY A 93 -7.98 29.38 -18.47
C GLY A 93 -8.94 28.53 -17.60
N TYR A 94 -8.97 27.22 -17.83
CA TYR A 94 -9.72 26.29 -17.00
C TYR A 94 -9.05 26.07 -15.64
N ILE A 95 -7.71 25.97 -15.60
CA ILE A 95 -6.95 25.90 -14.35
C ILE A 95 -7.17 27.16 -13.50
N ASP A 96 -7.08 28.35 -14.10
CA ASP A 96 -7.32 29.62 -13.40
C ASP A 96 -8.75 29.66 -12.79
N PHE A 97 -9.73 29.16 -13.54
CA PHE A 97 -11.10 29.01 -13.05
C PHE A 97 -11.20 28.04 -11.87
N LEU A 98 -10.59 26.86 -11.95
CA LEU A 98 -10.55 25.86 -10.88
C LEU A 98 -9.88 26.41 -9.62
N GLN A 99 -8.73 27.07 -9.76
CA GLN A 99 -8.04 27.73 -8.64
C GLN A 99 -8.90 28.81 -7.99
N SER A 100 -9.65 29.58 -8.79
CA SER A 100 -10.60 30.56 -8.25
C SER A 100 -11.73 29.92 -7.44
N LEU A 101 -12.20 28.74 -7.86
CA LEU A 101 -13.22 27.97 -7.16
C LEU A 101 -12.69 27.32 -5.88
N ILE A 102 -11.46 26.81 -5.90
CA ILE A 102 -10.79 26.24 -4.73
C ILE A 102 -10.72 27.28 -3.61
N ARG A 103 -10.30 28.52 -3.92
CA ARG A 103 -10.23 29.63 -2.95
C ARG A 103 -11.59 29.99 -2.35
N LYS A 104 -12.69 29.76 -3.07
CA LYS A 104 -14.07 30.05 -2.63
C LYS A 104 -14.74 28.86 -1.94
N THR A 105 -14.24 27.65 -2.15
CA THR A 105 -14.82 26.41 -1.62
C THR A 105 -14.40 26.23 -0.17
N LYS A 106 -15.35 25.96 0.74
CA LYS A 106 -15.05 25.73 2.16
C LYS A 106 -14.80 24.26 2.52
N SER A 107 -15.39 23.34 1.74
CA SER A 107 -15.23 21.90 1.96
C SER A 107 -13.83 21.46 1.54
N SER A 108 -13.05 20.93 2.48
CA SER A 108 -11.69 20.43 2.23
C SER A 108 -11.70 19.29 1.20
N SER A 109 -12.64 18.35 1.31
CA SER A 109 -12.79 17.24 0.37
C SER A 109 -13.08 17.72 -1.06
N ARG A 110 -13.93 18.74 -1.21
CA ARG A 110 -14.21 19.33 -2.52
C ARG A 110 -13.02 20.13 -3.07
N GLN A 111 -12.27 20.82 -2.22
CA GLN A 111 -11.01 21.46 -2.63
C GLN A 111 -10.00 20.43 -3.14
N LEU A 112 -9.86 19.28 -2.46
CA LEU A 112 -8.96 18.21 -2.89
C LEU A 112 -9.38 17.60 -4.23
N LEU A 113 -10.68 17.38 -4.44
CA LEU A 113 -11.18 16.95 -5.76
C LEU A 113 -10.80 17.96 -6.85
N LEU A 114 -10.98 19.26 -6.60
CA LEU A 114 -10.61 20.29 -7.57
C LEU A 114 -9.09 20.35 -7.82
N TRP A 115 -8.26 20.17 -6.79
CA TRP A 115 -6.80 20.04 -6.95
C TRP A 115 -6.41 18.80 -7.76
N LYS A 116 -7.11 17.69 -7.56
CA LYS A 116 -6.92 16.48 -8.36
C LYS A 116 -7.27 16.70 -9.83
N VAL A 117 -8.33 17.46 -10.11
CA VAL A 117 -8.67 17.86 -11.48
C VAL A 117 -7.59 18.78 -12.07
N VAL A 118 -7.02 19.71 -11.29
CA VAL A 118 -5.88 20.53 -11.75
C VAL A 118 -4.68 19.65 -12.12
N GLU A 119 -4.32 18.65 -11.31
CA GLU A 119 -3.24 17.69 -11.63
C GLU A 119 -3.52 16.90 -12.91
N LEU A 120 -4.79 16.52 -13.18
CA LEU A 120 -5.16 15.81 -14.41
C LEU A 120 -5.00 16.69 -15.66
N VAL A 121 -5.29 17.99 -15.55
CA VAL A 121 -5.15 18.96 -16.64
C VAL A 121 -3.68 19.36 -16.83
N ASP A 122 -2.97 19.65 -15.75
CA ASP A 122 -1.54 20.00 -15.73
C ASP A 122 -0.78 19.18 -14.67
N PRO A 123 -0.15 18.07 -15.09
CA PRO A 123 0.64 17.23 -14.19
C PRO A 123 1.87 17.90 -13.59
N GLN A 124 2.27 19.08 -14.08
CA GLN A 124 3.42 19.84 -13.59
C GLN A 124 3.01 20.99 -12.66
N SER A 125 1.73 21.06 -12.26
CA SER A 125 1.25 22.09 -11.34
C SER A 125 1.79 21.89 -9.92
N ASP A 126 2.81 22.67 -9.55
CA ASP A 126 3.43 22.65 -8.22
C ASP A 126 2.40 22.83 -7.08
N GLU A 127 1.41 23.71 -7.29
CA GLU A 127 0.35 23.96 -6.30
C GLU A 127 -0.52 22.73 -6.07
N ALA A 128 -0.90 22.02 -7.14
CA ALA A 128 -1.70 20.81 -7.03
C ALA A 128 -0.91 19.68 -6.36
N LEU A 129 0.35 19.47 -6.76
CA LEU A 129 1.23 18.45 -6.19
C LEU A 129 1.46 18.69 -4.69
N LEU A 130 1.70 19.94 -4.28
CA LEU A 130 1.89 20.29 -2.87
C LEU A 130 0.60 20.06 -2.06
N ALA A 131 -0.55 20.47 -2.57
CA ALA A 131 -1.83 20.29 -1.90
C ALA A 131 -2.17 18.80 -1.71
N LEU A 132 -2.00 17.98 -2.74
CA LEU A 132 -2.29 16.55 -2.70
C LEU A 132 -1.27 15.78 -1.85
N THR A 133 0.00 16.14 -1.90
CA THR A 133 1.03 15.55 -1.03
C THR A 133 0.74 15.84 0.45
N LYS A 134 0.32 17.07 0.77
CA LYS A 134 -0.10 17.43 2.14
C LYS A 134 -1.29 16.60 2.60
N ALA A 135 -2.28 16.40 1.74
CA ALA A 135 -3.44 15.56 2.04
C ALA A 135 -3.05 14.08 2.25
N LYS A 136 -2.20 13.54 1.37
CA LYS A 136 -1.65 12.19 1.50
C LYS A 136 -0.89 12.00 2.82
N ASN A 137 -0.04 12.96 3.17
CA ASN A 137 0.72 12.94 4.42
C ASN A 137 -0.16 13.04 5.68
N SER A 138 -1.39 13.56 5.54
CA SER A 138 -2.39 13.58 6.61
C SER A 138 -3.24 12.30 6.67
N GLY A 139 -2.94 11.29 5.86
CA GLY A 139 -3.72 10.05 5.77
C GLY A 139 -5.05 10.20 5.02
N THR A 140 -5.24 11.28 4.25
CA THR A 140 -6.42 11.44 3.41
C THR A 140 -6.23 10.70 2.09
N ASP A 141 -7.19 9.87 1.71
CA ASP A 141 -7.20 9.22 0.39
C ASP A 141 -7.34 10.27 -0.72
N ILE A 142 -6.36 10.30 -1.62
CA ILE A 142 -6.29 11.20 -2.79
C ILE A 142 -6.68 10.50 -4.10
N GLY A 143 -7.17 9.26 -4.02
CA GLY A 143 -7.69 8.50 -5.14
C GLY A 143 -8.85 9.23 -5.80
N PHE A 144 -8.82 9.31 -7.14
CA PHE A 144 -9.80 10.09 -7.90
C PHE A 144 -11.24 9.61 -7.67
N GLU A 145 -11.46 8.29 -7.65
CA GLU A 145 -12.77 7.69 -7.37
C GLU A 145 -13.26 7.97 -5.94
N ALA A 146 -12.35 7.92 -4.95
CA ALA A 146 -12.67 8.25 -3.57
C ALA A 146 -13.07 9.72 -3.42
N LEU A 147 -12.37 10.64 -4.10
CA LEU A 147 -12.68 12.06 -4.13
C LEU A 147 -13.97 12.37 -4.92
N LEU A 148 -14.27 11.63 -5.98
CA LEU A 148 -15.54 11.77 -6.72
C LEU A 148 -16.76 11.37 -5.89
N GLY A 149 -16.62 10.37 -5.00
CA GLY A 149 -17.69 9.95 -4.09
C GLY A 149 -18.24 11.07 -3.21
N VAL A 150 -17.44 12.12 -2.96
CA VAL A 150 -17.82 13.31 -2.20
C VAL A 150 -18.97 14.09 -2.88
N LEU A 151 -19.00 14.13 -4.22
CA LEU A 151 -20.06 14.81 -4.97
C LEU A 151 -21.40 14.08 -4.86
N GLY A 152 -21.38 12.75 -4.76
CA GLY A 152 -22.58 11.92 -4.59
C GLY A 152 -23.17 11.92 -3.18
N GLY A 153 -22.34 12.21 -2.16
CA GLY A 153 -22.73 12.17 -0.74
C GLY A 153 -23.51 13.40 -0.24
N GLU A 154 -23.27 14.59 -0.80
CA GLU A 154 -23.96 15.81 -0.37
C GLU A 154 -25.44 15.88 -0.77
N SER A 155 -25.91 14.98 -1.65
CA SER A 155 -27.31 14.94 -2.09
C SER A 155 -28.22 14.02 -1.27
N LYS A 156 -27.70 13.20 -0.34
CA LYS A 156 -28.46 12.14 0.35
C LYS A 156 -28.74 12.38 1.84
N LEU A 157 -28.41 13.55 2.40
CA LEU A 157 -28.67 13.87 3.82
C LEU A 157 -30.01 14.58 4.07
N ALA A 158 -30.94 14.54 3.12
CA ALA A 158 -32.34 14.79 3.37
C ALA A 158 -33.13 13.56 2.94
N THR A 159 -33.86 12.96 3.88
CA THR A 159 -34.76 11.79 3.72
C THR A 159 -34.10 10.41 3.90
N ALA A 160 -34.12 9.89 5.14
CA ALA A 160 -34.83 8.65 5.48
C ALA A 160 -34.45 8.17 6.90
N GLU A 161 -35.27 8.54 7.89
CA GLU A 161 -35.52 7.69 9.05
C GLU A 161 -36.40 6.52 8.59
N GLY A 162 -35.93 5.30 8.78
CA GLY A 162 -36.67 4.07 8.42
C GLY A 162 -36.04 2.85 9.07
N LYS A 163 -36.70 2.38 10.13
CA LYS A 163 -36.35 1.31 11.07
C LYS A 163 -36.24 -0.09 10.40
N PRO A 164 -35.44 -1.04 10.95
CA PRO A 164 -35.17 -2.34 10.32
C PRO A 164 -36.20 -3.43 10.68
N ALA A 165 -36.47 -4.34 9.74
CA ALA A 165 -37.05 -5.66 9.95
C ALA A 165 -36.12 -6.66 9.23
N GLU A 166 -35.39 -7.51 9.95
CA GLU A 166 -35.79 -8.79 10.56
C GLU A 166 -35.62 -9.97 9.58
N GLU A 167 -35.02 -11.02 10.14
CA GLU A 167 -34.35 -12.17 9.54
C GLU A 167 -35.25 -13.09 8.70
N ALA A 168 -34.65 -13.71 7.67
CA ALA A 168 -34.95 -15.10 7.32
C ALA A 168 -33.83 -15.73 6.47
N THR A 169 -33.29 -16.84 6.94
CA THR A 169 -32.69 -17.95 6.16
C THR A 169 -32.76 -19.18 7.10
N PRO A 170 -32.72 -20.45 6.65
CA PRO A 170 -32.56 -20.97 5.29
C PRO A 170 -33.48 -22.17 4.94
N ALA A 171 -33.51 -22.56 3.67
CA ALA A 171 -33.94 -23.90 3.27
C ALA A 171 -32.89 -24.54 2.35
N ALA A 172 -32.37 -25.67 2.82
CA ALA A 172 -31.52 -26.58 2.08
C ALA A 172 -32.36 -27.50 1.19
N SER A 173 -31.84 -27.91 0.04
CA SER A 173 -32.03 -29.28 -0.42
C SER A 173 -30.80 -29.77 -1.16
N ALA A 174 -30.43 -30.99 -0.82
CA ALA A 174 -29.45 -31.81 -1.49
C ALA A 174 -30.00 -32.30 -2.84
N ASP A 175 -29.10 -32.54 -3.79
CA ASP A 175 -29.15 -33.80 -4.54
C ASP A 175 -27.76 -34.15 -5.10
N LYS A 176 -27.43 -35.43 -4.96
CA LYS A 176 -26.20 -36.10 -5.39
C LYS A 176 -26.64 -37.21 -6.35
N PRO A 177 -25.94 -37.41 -7.47
CA PRO A 177 -25.44 -38.76 -7.79
C PRO A 177 -23.96 -38.70 -8.22
N ALA A 178 -23.10 -39.52 -7.62
CA ALA A 178 -22.73 -40.88 -8.03
C ALA A 178 -21.69 -40.87 -9.15
N ALA A 179 -20.57 -41.53 -8.83
CA ALA A 179 -19.31 -41.54 -9.56
C ALA A 179 -19.37 -42.40 -10.83
N GLU A 180 -18.66 -41.96 -11.87
CA GLU A 180 -18.07 -42.86 -12.86
C GLU A 180 -16.58 -42.56 -13.00
N GLU A 181 -15.82 -43.64 -12.89
CA GLU A 181 -14.38 -43.77 -12.94
C GLU A 181 -13.96 -43.82 -14.42
N GLY A 182 -13.15 -42.87 -14.86
CA GLY A 182 -12.75 -42.75 -16.27
C GLY A 182 -11.34 -42.18 -16.39
N ASP A 183 -10.37 -43.07 -16.44
CA ASP A 183 -8.96 -42.81 -16.72
C ASP A 183 -8.81 -42.24 -18.14
N ALA A 184 -8.55 -40.93 -18.25
CA ALA A 184 -8.19 -40.27 -19.51
C ALA A 184 -7.30 -39.06 -19.25
N ARG A 185 -6.00 -39.23 -19.54
CA ARG A 185 -5.02 -38.15 -19.59
C ARG A 185 -5.46 -37.09 -20.61
N PRO A 186 -5.53 -35.79 -20.25
CA PRO A 186 -5.74 -34.76 -21.26
C PRO A 186 -4.41 -34.44 -21.96
N VAL A 187 -4.33 -34.82 -23.24
CA VAL A 187 -3.37 -34.27 -24.19
C VAL A 187 -3.69 -32.79 -24.35
N GLY A 188 -2.84 -31.94 -23.77
CA GLY A 188 -2.97 -30.49 -23.85
C GLY A 188 -2.89 -30.01 -25.30
N ARG A 189 -4.03 -29.53 -25.80
CA ARG A 189 -4.15 -28.80 -27.06
C ARG A 189 -3.50 -27.43 -26.89
N ARG A 190 -2.52 -27.14 -27.73
CA ARG A 190 -1.81 -25.85 -27.81
C ARG A 190 -2.83 -24.76 -28.19
N ILE A 191 -3.08 -23.81 -27.31
CA ILE A 191 -3.78 -22.57 -27.63
C ILE A 191 -2.71 -21.55 -27.99
N ASP A 192 -2.61 -21.19 -29.27
CA ASP A 192 -1.78 -20.10 -29.73
C ASP A 192 -2.44 -18.77 -29.32
N VAL A 193 -1.90 -18.15 -28.27
CA VAL A 193 -2.20 -16.76 -27.89
C VAL A 193 -1.16 -15.88 -28.57
N ARG A 194 -1.61 -14.91 -29.37
CA ARG A 194 -0.73 -13.90 -30.00
C ARG A 194 -0.02 -13.07 -28.92
N PRO A 195 1.29 -12.80 -29.05
CA PRO A 195 2.03 -12.04 -28.04
C PRO A 195 1.72 -10.54 -28.19
N GLY A 196 1.20 -9.94 -27.11
CA GLY A 196 1.42 -8.52 -26.81
C GLY A 196 2.85 -8.36 -26.30
N VAL A 197 3.47 -7.21 -26.59
CA VAL A 197 4.92 -6.97 -26.46
C VAL A 197 5.45 -7.27 -25.05
N ASP A 198 6.14 -8.41 -24.90
CA ASP A 198 7.02 -8.70 -23.77
C ASP A 198 8.32 -7.90 -23.95
N VAL A 199 8.51 -6.84 -23.16
CA VAL A 199 9.83 -6.20 -23.05
C VAL A 199 10.66 -7.01 -22.05
N THR A 200 11.43 -7.97 -22.58
CA THR A 200 12.51 -8.58 -21.80
C THR A 200 13.59 -7.51 -21.61
N VAL A 201 13.70 -6.95 -20.42
CA VAL A 201 14.81 -6.05 -20.08
C VAL A 201 16.09 -6.91 -20.00
N ARG A 202 16.78 -7.06 -21.13
CA ARG A 202 18.09 -7.72 -21.24
C ARG A 202 19.26 -6.78 -20.90
N ASN A 203 18.96 -5.54 -20.54
CA ASN A 203 19.97 -4.55 -20.24
C ASN A 203 20.41 -4.70 -18.77
N PRO A 204 21.69 -4.96 -18.46
CA PRO A 204 22.16 -5.14 -17.09
C PRO A 204 22.05 -3.88 -16.21
N HIS A 205 21.70 -2.74 -16.81
CA HIS A 205 21.47 -1.47 -16.13
C HIS A 205 20.24 -0.75 -16.70
N PRO A 206 19.01 -1.24 -16.46
CA PRO A 206 17.84 -0.55 -16.99
C PRO A 206 17.67 0.78 -16.28
N ASN A 207 17.34 1.80 -17.06
CA ASN A 207 17.04 3.12 -16.54
C ASN A 207 15.77 3.02 -15.68
N PRO A 208 15.72 3.61 -14.46
CA PRO A 208 14.50 3.64 -13.65
C PRO A 208 13.25 4.11 -14.42
N LYS A 209 13.41 5.01 -15.40
CA LYS A 209 12.33 5.45 -16.31
C LYS A 209 11.81 4.34 -17.23
N GLU A 210 12.68 3.43 -17.67
CA GLU A 210 12.30 2.27 -18.50
C GLU A 210 11.60 1.19 -17.67
N VAL A 211 12.03 1.01 -16.42
CA VAL A 211 11.39 0.11 -15.44
C VAL A 211 9.97 0.59 -15.11
N LEU A 212 9.80 1.92 -14.95
CA LEU A 212 8.50 2.56 -14.71
C LEU A 212 7.54 2.48 -15.91
N ALA A 213 8.07 2.46 -17.14
CA ALA A 213 7.27 2.32 -18.35
C ALA A 213 6.89 0.84 -18.66
N ALA A 214 7.54 -0.12 -18.00
CA ALA A 214 7.28 -1.54 -18.20
C ALA A 214 6.05 -1.99 -17.40
N LYS A 215 5.06 -2.57 -18.08
CA LYS A 215 3.88 -3.18 -17.43
C LYS A 215 4.21 -4.45 -16.61
N THR A 216 5.38 -5.04 -16.87
CA THR A 216 5.82 -6.32 -16.31
C THR A 216 7.34 -6.33 -16.23
N VAL A 217 7.93 -6.59 -15.05
CA VAL A 217 9.38 -6.78 -14.90
C VAL A 217 9.65 -8.23 -14.51
N GLN A 218 10.31 -9.00 -15.39
CA GLN A 218 10.77 -10.35 -15.09
C GLN A 218 12.26 -10.31 -14.73
N GLY A 219 12.58 -10.57 -13.47
CA GLY A 219 13.95 -10.85 -13.04
C GLY A 219 14.25 -12.34 -13.23
N ARG A 220 15.24 -12.68 -14.06
CA ARG A 220 15.94 -13.97 -13.92
C ARG A 220 17.15 -13.74 -13.01
N GLY A 221 17.19 -14.44 -11.88
CA GLY A 221 18.43 -14.58 -11.12
C GLY A 221 19.45 -15.33 -11.96
N TYR A 222 20.32 -14.60 -12.65
CA TYR A 222 21.53 -15.17 -13.20
C TYR A 222 22.64 -14.99 -12.16
N TYR A 223 23.38 -16.08 -11.90
CA TYR A 223 24.62 -16.07 -11.13
C TYR A 223 25.46 -14.84 -11.49
N GLY A 224 25.69 -13.95 -10.51
CA GLY A 224 26.67 -12.86 -10.62
C GLY A 224 26.17 -11.42 -10.42
N TYR A 225 24.87 -11.17 -10.21
CA TYR A 225 24.35 -9.81 -9.99
C TYR A 225 23.59 -9.65 -8.67
N ASP A 226 23.73 -8.48 -8.05
CA ASP A 226 23.16 -8.10 -6.76
C ASP A 226 21.62 -7.97 -6.85
N PRO A 227 20.85 -8.93 -6.29
CA PRO A 227 19.40 -8.86 -6.27
C PRO A 227 18.90 -7.63 -5.52
N SER A 228 19.66 -7.15 -4.53
CA SER A 228 19.25 -6.05 -3.65
C SER A 228 19.31 -4.68 -4.33
N GLU A 229 20.27 -4.43 -5.22
CA GLU A 229 20.34 -3.19 -6.00
C GLU A 229 19.18 -3.09 -7.01
N VAL A 230 18.90 -4.19 -7.71
CA VAL A 230 17.78 -4.30 -8.64
C VAL A 230 16.47 -4.09 -7.88
N LEU A 231 16.32 -4.72 -6.71
CA LEU A 231 15.10 -4.63 -5.91
C LEU A 231 14.94 -3.28 -5.19
N GLY A 232 16.03 -2.59 -4.82
CA GLY A 232 16.01 -1.23 -4.29
C GLY A 232 15.60 -0.19 -5.34
N ARG A 233 16.10 -0.31 -6.58
CA ARG A 233 15.67 0.54 -7.70
C ARG A 233 14.23 0.26 -8.12
N ILE A 234 13.84 -1.01 -8.06
CA ILE A 234 12.46 -1.44 -8.25
C ILE A 234 11.57 -0.89 -7.13
N ASN A 235 11.99 -0.89 -5.86
CA ASN A 235 11.23 -0.29 -4.77
C ASN A 235 11.00 1.22 -5.02
N GLN A 236 12.04 1.95 -5.43
CA GLN A 236 11.92 3.36 -5.84
C GLN A 236 10.97 3.56 -7.02
N ALA A 237 10.88 2.58 -7.93
CA ALA A 237 9.94 2.62 -9.04
C ALA A 237 8.51 2.25 -8.60
N VAL A 238 8.32 1.17 -7.85
CA VAL A 238 7.03 0.56 -7.48
C VAL A 238 6.26 1.41 -6.48
N PHE A 239 6.94 2.09 -5.54
CA PHE A 239 6.30 2.89 -4.46
C PHE A 239 5.34 3.98 -4.99
N ALA A 240 5.39 4.31 -6.28
CA ALA A 240 4.49 5.28 -6.92
C ALA A 240 3.80 4.79 -8.22
N SER A 241 4.08 3.58 -8.73
CA SER A 241 3.75 3.21 -10.13
C SER A 241 2.90 1.97 -10.35
N GLY A 242 2.56 1.19 -9.31
CA GLY A 242 1.72 -0.01 -9.47
C GLY A 242 2.37 -1.16 -10.26
N VAL A 243 3.71 -1.17 -10.38
CA VAL A 243 4.46 -2.21 -11.09
C VAL A 243 4.47 -3.53 -10.30
N LEU A 244 4.19 -4.65 -10.99
CA LEU A 244 4.14 -6.00 -10.43
C LEU A 244 5.48 -6.73 -10.65
N LEU A 245 6.01 -7.34 -9.58
CA LEU A 245 7.25 -8.12 -9.63
C LEU A 245 6.98 -9.61 -9.59
N TYR A 246 7.67 -10.35 -10.46
CA TYR A 246 7.58 -11.80 -10.53
C TYR A 246 8.86 -12.44 -10.03
N VAL A 247 8.76 -13.23 -8.98
CA VAL A 247 9.84 -14.12 -8.53
C VAL A 247 9.49 -15.54 -8.93
N ASN A 248 10.33 -16.15 -9.77
CA ASN A 248 10.20 -17.55 -10.15
C ASN A 248 10.69 -18.44 -9.00
N THR A 249 9.78 -19.09 -8.30
CA THR A 249 10.07 -19.92 -7.13
C THR A 249 10.38 -21.39 -7.48
N ARG A 250 10.58 -21.72 -8.77
CA ARG A 250 10.92 -23.11 -9.18
C ARG A 250 12.25 -23.59 -8.63
N GLU A 251 13.16 -22.70 -8.29
CA GLU A 251 14.38 -23.02 -7.56
C GLU A 251 14.11 -22.96 -6.05
N ARG A 252 14.27 -24.10 -5.36
CA ARG A 252 13.88 -24.28 -3.96
C ARG A 252 14.86 -23.65 -2.96
N THR A 253 16.10 -23.43 -3.37
CA THR A 253 17.17 -22.93 -2.52
C THR A 253 17.99 -21.91 -3.29
N VAL A 254 18.33 -20.80 -2.63
CA VAL A 254 19.30 -19.83 -3.13
C VAL A 254 20.55 -19.99 -2.28
N GLY A 255 21.62 -20.54 -2.85
CA GLY A 255 22.91 -20.61 -2.17
C GLY A 255 23.47 -19.20 -2.02
N TYR A 256 23.75 -18.79 -0.78
CA TYR A 256 24.31 -17.46 -0.51
C TYR A 256 25.74 -17.58 0.03
N SER A 257 26.68 -16.83 -0.56
CA SER A 257 28.02 -16.67 0.01
C SER A 257 28.38 -15.18 0.00
N GLY A 258 28.44 -14.55 1.18
CA GLY A 258 28.69 -13.11 1.26
C GLY A 258 28.49 -12.50 2.66
N SER A 259 28.99 -11.27 2.84
CA SER A 259 28.73 -10.42 4.02
C SER A 259 27.28 -9.90 4.03
N CYS A 260 26.88 -9.05 4.97
CA CYS A 260 25.59 -8.36 4.97
C CYS A 260 25.82 -6.84 5.00
N TRP A 261 24.85 -6.06 4.55
CA TRP A 261 24.74 -4.64 4.87
C TRP A 261 24.29 -4.46 6.34
N SER A 262 24.46 -3.25 6.90
CA SER A 262 24.04 -2.97 8.28
C SER A 262 22.53 -3.15 8.49
N ASP A 263 21.73 -2.98 7.43
CA ASP A 263 20.29 -3.22 7.44
C ASP A 263 19.91 -4.72 7.38
N GLY A 264 20.88 -5.64 7.42
CA GLY A 264 20.66 -7.09 7.43
C GLY A 264 20.50 -7.72 6.05
N VAL A 265 20.51 -6.94 4.96
CA VAL A 265 20.45 -7.47 3.60
C VAL A 265 21.76 -8.17 3.24
N PRO A 266 21.74 -9.40 2.70
CA PRO A 266 22.96 -10.06 2.25
C PRO A 266 23.70 -9.25 1.16
N TYR A 267 25.03 -9.10 1.30
CA TYR A 267 26.00 -8.52 0.36
C TYR A 267 26.76 -9.61 -0.42
N PRO A 268 26.64 -9.72 -1.75
CA PRO A 268 27.39 -10.71 -2.49
C PRO A 268 28.78 -10.16 -2.78
N THR A 269 29.84 -10.81 -2.27
CA THR A 269 31.21 -10.39 -2.59
C THR A 269 31.56 -10.78 -4.03
N SER A 270 31.39 -9.87 -4.98
CA SER A 270 31.98 -10.00 -6.31
C SER A 270 33.46 -9.61 -6.24
N THR A 271 34.32 -10.62 -6.14
CA THR A 271 35.72 -10.64 -6.63
C THR A 271 36.67 -9.48 -6.26
N GLY A 272 37.70 -9.81 -5.48
CA GLY A 272 39.08 -9.38 -5.74
C GLY A 272 39.53 -7.98 -5.29
N ASN A 273 40.34 -7.98 -4.21
CA ASN A 273 41.34 -6.98 -3.82
C ASN A 273 40.89 -5.62 -3.24
N SER A 274 40.76 -5.65 -1.91
CA SER A 274 41.40 -4.77 -0.93
C SER A 274 40.68 -3.49 -0.43
N TRP A 275 40.51 -3.47 0.91
CA TRP A 275 40.23 -2.37 1.88
C TRP A 275 38.77 -2.01 2.23
N PRO A 276 38.50 -1.62 3.50
CA PRO A 276 38.84 -2.26 4.77
C PRO A 276 37.65 -3.13 5.26
N ARG A 277 37.95 -4.20 6.00
CA ARG A 277 36.93 -5.02 6.68
C ARG A 277 36.15 -4.14 7.66
N ALA A 278 34.93 -3.75 7.30
CA ALA A 278 33.91 -3.50 8.30
C ALA A 278 33.64 -4.84 8.98
N TYR A 279 34.18 -4.99 10.19
CA TYR A 279 33.91 -6.10 11.09
C TYR A 279 32.45 -6.04 11.52
N HIS A 280 31.55 -6.53 10.67
CA HIS A 280 30.23 -6.97 11.10
C HIS A 280 30.12 -8.45 10.77
N PRO A 281 30.36 -9.33 11.75
CA PRO A 281 29.95 -10.72 11.60
C PRO A 281 28.43 -10.72 11.70
N CYS A 282 27.72 -10.44 10.61
CA CYS A 282 26.53 -11.23 10.36
C CYS A 282 27.09 -12.64 10.18
N LYS A 283 27.15 -13.41 11.27
CA LYS A 283 27.36 -14.85 11.16
C LYS A 283 26.30 -15.32 10.17
N SER A 284 26.82 -15.78 9.03
CA SER A 284 26.17 -16.54 7.99
C SER A 284 24.73 -16.88 8.35
N TRP A 285 23.80 -16.27 7.63
CA TRP A 285 22.54 -16.94 7.30
C TRP A 285 22.93 -18.36 6.90
N SER A 286 22.19 -19.39 7.34
CA SER A 286 22.47 -20.75 6.87
C SER A 286 22.71 -20.69 5.36
N ASP A 287 23.78 -21.34 4.88
CA ASP A 287 24.23 -21.25 3.48
C ASP A 287 23.10 -21.54 2.47
N ASP A 288 22.04 -22.20 2.95
CA ASP A 288 20.76 -22.36 2.28
C ASP A 288 19.66 -21.52 2.96
N MET A 289 19.28 -20.41 2.34
CA MET A 289 17.98 -19.78 2.55
C MET A 289 17.07 -20.19 1.40
N ASN A 290 15.83 -20.61 1.70
CA ASN A 290 14.90 -20.88 0.60
C ASN A 290 14.43 -19.56 -0.04
N THR A 291 14.14 -19.60 -1.34
CA THR A 291 13.70 -18.43 -2.12
C THR A 291 12.49 -17.72 -1.48
N TRP A 292 11.68 -18.47 -0.74
CA TRP A 292 10.50 -17.97 -0.06
C TRP A 292 10.81 -17.14 1.20
N GLU A 293 11.79 -17.54 1.99
CA GLU A 293 12.31 -16.77 3.13
C GLU A 293 12.98 -15.48 2.66
N LEU A 294 13.76 -15.55 1.58
CA LEU A 294 14.34 -14.35 0.98
C LEU A 294 13.24 -13.37 0.56
N PHE A 295 12.26 -13.87 -0.18
CA PHE A 295 11.13 -13.08 -0.64
C PHE A 295 10.35 -12.42 0.51
N ARG A 296 10.05 -13.16 1.57
CA ARG A 296 9.35 -12.61 2.74
C ARG A 296 10.19 -11.61 3.53
N ASN A 297 11.48 -11.87 3.70
CA ASN A 297 12.38 -10.94 4.37
C ASN A 297 12.53 -9.64 3.57
N MET A 298 12.50 -9.73 2.25
CA MET A 298 12.44 -8.56 1.39
C MET A 298 11.12 -7.79 1.53
N ALA A 299 9.98 -8.48 1.48
CA ALA A 299 8.69 -7.85 1.72
C ALA A 299 8.65 -7.13 3.08
N MET A 300 9.20 -7.75 4.12
CA MET A 300 9.34 -7.16 5.46
C MET A 300 10.24 -5.93 5.48
N LEU A 301 11.42 -6.00 4.86
CA LEU A 301 12.41 -4.92 4.86
C LEU A 301 11.91 -3.67 4.16
N TYR A 302 11.21 -3.86 3.04
CA TYR A 302 10.72 -2.78 2.19
C TYR A 302 9.26 -2.41 2.46
N SER A 303 8.64 -3.00 3.49
CA SER A 303 7.22 -2.76 3.84
C SER A 303 6.27 -2.98 2.66
N LEU A 304 6.48 -4.07 1.91
CA LEU A 304 5.69 -4.44 0.75
C LEU A 304 4.65 -5.51 1.12
N GLY A 305 3.47 -5.43 0.50
CA GLY A 305 2.52 -6.53 0.47
C GLY A 305 2.91 -7.58 -0.58
N TYR A 306 2.36 -8.78 -0.46
CA TYR A 306 2.41 -9.76 -1.54
C TYR A 306 1.15 -10.61 -1.60
N TYR A 307 0.90 -11.17 -2.78
CA TYR A 307 -0.12 -12.19 -2.99
C TYR A 307 0.36 -13.22 -4.01
N PHE A 308 -0.32 -14.36 -4.06
CA PHE A 308 0.00 -15.42 -5.00
C PHE A 308 -0.98 -15.47 -6.16
N GLU A 309 -0.42 -15.71 -7.33
CA GLU A 309 -1.15 -16.16 -8.51
C GLU A 309 -0.59 -17.53 -8.93
N PRO A 310 -1.30 -18.32 -9.74
CA PRO A 310 -0.82 -19.63 -10.15
C PRO A 310 0.61 -19.59 -10.72
N GLY A 311 1.54 -20.21 -10.00
CA GLY A 311 2.96 -20.31 -10.37
C GLY A 311 3.81 -19.05 -10.13
N LYS A 312 3.30 -18.03 -9.43
CA LYS A 312 4.04 -16.78 -9.21
C LYS A 312 3.66 -16.06 -7.91
N ALA A 313 4.65 -15.46 -7.25
CA ALA A 313 4.45 -14.53 -6.15
C ALA A 313 4.57 -13.10 -6.66
N VAL A 314 3.67 -12.22 -6.22
CA VAL A 314 3.56 -10.84 -6.69
C VAL A 314 3.76 -9.89 -5.51
N LEU A 315 4.80 -9.06 -5.56
CA LEU A 315 4.99 -7.95 -4.60
C LEU A 315 4.15 -6.74 -5.05
N THR A 316 3.53 -6.06 -4.09
CA THR A 316 2.63 -4.93 -4.34
C THR A 316 2.57 -4.02 -3.11
N ASP A 317 1.74 -2.98 -3.19
CA ASP A 317 1.43 -2.13 -2.04
C ASP A 317 0.79 -2.96 -0.92
N PRO A 318 1.18 -2.78 0.36
CA PRO A 318 0.57 -3.49 1.49
C PRO A 318 -0.95 -3.30 1.58
N ASP A 319 -1.50 -2.19 1.07
CA ASP A 319 -2.94 -1.89 1.06
C ASP A 319 -3.67 -2.50 -0.15
N ASN A 320 -2.96 -3.15 -1.08
CA ASN A 320 -3.59 -3.84 -2.20
C ASN A 320 -4.59 -4.90 -1.68
N PRO A 321 -5.86 -4.91 -2.13
CA PRO A 321 -6.87 -5.85 -1.64
C PRO A 321 -6.47 -7.33 -1.72
N LEU A 322 -5.65 -7.71 -2.72
CA LEU A 322 -5.15 -9.07 -2.87
C LEU A 322 -4.05 -9.38 -1.85
N ALA A 323 -3.17 -8.43 -1.56
CA ALA A 323 -2.17 -8.57 -0.50
C ALA A 323 -2.82 -8.58 0.89
N VAL A 324 -3.81 -7.71 1.14
CA VAL A 324 -4.58 -7.68 2.39
C VAL A 324 -5.34 -9.00 2.59
N LYS A 325 -5.82 -9.62 1.51
CA LYS A 325 -6.46 -10.94 1.58
C LYS A 325 -5.47 -12.03 1.98
N GLU A 326 -4.24 -11.97 1.48
CA GLU A 326 -3.20 -12.99 1.72
C GLU A 326 -2.52 -12.82 3.09
N LEU A 327 -2.03 -11.61 3.36
CA LEU A 327 -1.23 -11.27 4.54
C LEU A 327 -2.02 -10.64 5.68
N GLY A 328 -3.17 -10.06 5.38
CA GLY A 328 -3.91 -9.20 6.31
C GLY A 328 -3.59 -7.72 6.16
N MET A 329 -4.34 -6.90 6.91
CA MET A 329 -4.09 -5.47 6.99
C MET A 329 -2.73 -5.20 7.62
N TRP A 330 -1.89 -4.39 6.99
CA TRP A 330 -0.56 -4.10 7.49
C TRP A 330 -0.60 -3.02 8.59
N VAL A 331 0.21 -3.19 9.65
CA VAL A 331 0.35 -2.19 10.71
C VAL A 331 1.69 -2.31 11.46
N GLU A 332 2.30 -1.19 11.85
CA GLU A 332 3.41 -1.17 12.80
C GLU A 332 2.92 -1.39 14.24
N ALA A 333 3.63 -2.20 15.01
CA ALA A 333 3.22 -2.59 16.37
C ALA A 333 3.14 -1.40 17.33
N ASP A 334 4.06 -0.43 17.21
CA ASP A 334 4.07 0.77 18.04
C ASP A 334 2.90 1.70 17.70
N GLU A 335 2.58 1.85 16.41
CA GLU A 335 1.43 2.62 15.94
C GLU A 335 0.11 1.97 16.38
N LEU A 336 0.01 0.66 16.22
CA LEU A 336 -1.13 -0.13 16.67
C LEU A 336 -1.35 0.03 18.19
N ALA A 337 -0.28 -0.06 18.98
CA ALA A 337 -0.36 0.09 20.42
C ALA A 337 -0.77 1.52 20.83
N ALA A 338 -0.27 2.55 20.13
CA ALA A 338 -0.69 3.92 20.31
C ALA A 338 -2.18 4.13 19.92
N GLU A 339 -2.64 3.53 18.83
CA GLU A 339 -4.03 3.62 18.36
C GLU A 339 -5.00 3.03 19.39
N PHE A 340 -4.73 1.82 19.89
CA PHE A 340 -5.53 1.17 20.93
C PHE A 340 -5.55 1.94 22.26
N LYS A 341 -4.47 2.66 22.58
CA LYS A 341 -4.40 3.52 23.76
C LYS A 341 -5.23 4.79 23.57
N ALA A 342 -5.28 5.35 22.36
CA ALA A 342 -6.01 6.57 22.04
C ALA A 342 -7.53 6.34 21.89
N SER A 343 -7.94 5.31 21.12
CA SER A 343 -9.35 4.97 20.93
C SER A 343 -9.57 3.46 20.84
N ARG A 344 -9.74 2.82 22.00
CA ARG A 344 -9.94 1.36 22.09
C ARG A 344 -11.13 0.86 21.26
N VAL A 345 -12.24 1.59 21.22
CA VAL A 345 -13.47 1.14 20.53
C VAL A 345 -13.28 1.16 19.02
N ASP A 346 -12.71 2.22 18.48
CA ASP A 346 -12.49 2.35 17.04
C ASP A 346 -11.47 1.34 16.54
N SER A 347 -10.36 1.16 17.25
CA SER A 347 -9.36 0.14 16.90
C SER A 347 -9.92 -1.28 17.00
N LEU A 348 -10.79 -1.57 17.97
CA LEU A 348 -11.47 -2.87 18.02
C LEU A 348 -12.38 -3.07 16.81
N ASN A 349 -13.16 -2.07 16.41
CA ASN A 349 -14.00 -2.16 15.21
C ASN A 349 -13.16 -2.31 13.93
N LYS A 350 -11.99 -1.66 13.89
CA LYS A 350 -11.07 -1.70 12.77
C LYS A 350 -10.39 -3.06 12.62
N TYR A 351 -9.88 -3.65 13.69
CA TYR A 351 -9.00 -4.83 13.61
C TYR A 351 -9.61 -6.14 14.09
N ARG A 352 -10.57 -6.13 15.02
CA ARG A 352 -11.06 -7.37 15.66
C ARG A 352 -11.63 -8.35 14.63
N ASN A 353 -11.25 -9.61 14.76
CA ASN A 353 -11.59 -10.72 13.88
C ASN A 353 -11.10 -10.56 12.43
N LYS A 354 -10.17 -9.64 12.16
CA LYS A 354 -9.53 -9.49 10.86
C LYS A 354 -8.12 -10.05 10.91
N LEU A 355 -7.65 -10.54 9.76
CA LEU A 355 -6.25 -10.89 9.55
C LEU A 355 -5.44 -9.59 9.46
N VAL A 356 -4.37 -9.50 10.23
CA VAL A 356 -3.51 -8.32 10.33
C VAL A 356 -2.06 -8.78 10.29
N ALA A 357 -1.26 -8.17 9.42
CA ALA A 357 0.19 -8.31 9.37
C ALA A 357 0.82 -7.24 10.27
N VAL A 358 1.49 -7.68 11.33
CA VAL A 358 2.07 -6.77 12.33
C VAL A 358 3.59 -6.82 12.24
N ARG A 359 4.20 -5.67 11.96
CA ARG A 359 5.66 -5.47 11.99
C ARG A 359 6.06 -4.77 13.29
N GLY A 360 7.25 -5.05 13.81
CA GLY A 360 7.80 -4.26 14.90
C GLY A 360 9.06 -4.84 15.53
N LEU A 361 9.58 -4.15 16.53
CA LEU A 361 10.73 -4.61 17.29
C LEU A 361 10.32 -5.70 18.29
N GLY A 362 10.98 -6.85 18.19
CA GLY A 362 10.87 -7.96 19.12
C GLY A 362 11.38 -7.58 20.50
N SER A 363 10.47 -7.58 21.47
CA SER A 363 10.73 -7.28 22.88
C SER A 363 10.77 -8.52 23.77
N GLY A 364 10.25 -9.67 23.28
CA GLY A 364 10.25 -10.93 24.02
C GLY A 364 9.74 -12.11 23.19
N ILE A 365 10.11 -13.31 23.60
CA ILE A 365 9.46 -14.56 23.20
C ILE A 365 9.01 -15.26 24.47
N GLY A 366 7.77 -15.74 24.52
CA GLY A 366 7.22 -16.41 25.68
C GLY A 366 6.24 -17.52 25.31
N LYS A 367 5.52 -18.01 26.33
CA LYS A 367 4.43 -18.97 26.18
C LYS A 367 3.13 -18.38 26.71
N ASP A 368 2.06 -18.54 25.93
CA ASP A 368 0.69 -18.30 26.36
C ASP A 368 -0.05 -19.64 26.35
N SER A 369 -0.32 -20.17 27.55
CA SER A 369 -0.67 -21.58 27.75
C SER A 369 0.42 -22.49 27.14
N ASP A 370 0.09 -23.24 26.09
CA ASP A 370 1.02 -24.14 25.43
C ASP A 370 1.65 -23.58 24.14
N ARG A 371 1.23 -22.39 23.70
CA ARG A 371 1.67 -21.83 22.42
C ARG A 371 2.76 -20.79 22.58
N THR A 372 3.69 -20.76 21.64
CA THR A 372 4.73 -19.74 21.59
C THR A 372 4.12 -18.41 21.14
N TYR A 373 4.54 -17.30 21.76
CA TYR A 373 4.21 -15.95 21.27
C TYR A 373 5.46 -15.08 21.13
N VAL A 374 5.37 -14.10 20.24
CA VAL A 374 6.34 -13.00 20.11
C VAL A 374 5.70 -11.72 20.65
N ALA A 375 6.41 -11.02 21.53
CA ALA A 375 6.01 -9.74 22.09
C ALA A 375 6.66 -8.59 21.31
N LEU A 376 5.85 -7.63 20.88
CA LEU A 376 6.26 -6.40 20.21
C LEU A 376 5.79 -5.18 21.02
N ALA A 377 6.29 -3.99 20.67
CA ALA A 377 5.91 -2.72 21.29
C ALA A 377 5.98 -2.77 22.83
N SER A 378 7.10 -3.24 23.38
CA SER A 378 7.29 -3.43 24.83
C SER A 378 6.22 -4.34 25.48
N ASP A 379 5.94 -5.49 24.87
CA ASP A 379 4.91 -6.47 25.30
C ASP A 379 3.45 -5.96 25.28
N GLN A 380 3.18 -4.83 24.61
CA GLN A 380 1.81 -4.36 24.38
C GLN A 380 1.10 -5.13 23.28
N VAL A 381 1.85 -5.68 22.31
CA VAL A 381 1.33 -6.49 21.22
C VAL A 381 1.90 -7.90 21.32
N ARG A 382 1.04 -8.91 21.22
CA ARG A 382 1.43 -10.33 21.24
C ARG A 382 0.91 -11.06 20.01
N ILE A 383 1.80 -11.76 19.33
CA ILE A 383 1.49 -12.60 18.17
C ILE A 383 1.68 -14.05 18.58
N ILE A 384 0.58 -14.78 18.75
CA ILE A 384 0.56 -16.19 19.12
C ILE A 384 0.74 -17.03 17.86
N LEU A 385 1.83 -17.78 17.84
CA LEU A 385 2.25 -18.61 16.72
C LEU A 385 1.42 -19.90 16.68
N ASP A 386 1.23 -20.41 15.47
CA ASP A 386 0.66 -21.74 15.27
C ASP A 386 1.79 -22.78 15.35
N ASP A 387 2.06 -23.26 16.57
CA ASP A 387 3.19 -24.15 16.86
C ASP A 387 3.22 -25.42 15.99
N VAL A 388 2.08 -25.86 15.46
CA VAL A 388 2.01 -27.03 14.56
C VAL A 388 2.50 -26.67 13.15
N ALA A 389 2.11 -25.50 12.64
CA ALA A 389 2.47 -25.07 11.29
C ALA A 389 3.93 -24.59 11.19
N CYS A 390 4.53 -24.18 12.32
CA CYS A 390 5.80 -23.44 12.32
C CYS A 390 6.88 -24.02 13.25
N ALA A 391 6.81 -25.29 13.68
CA ALA A 391 7.70 -25.85 14.71
C ALA A 391 9.20 -25.60 14.46
N ASP A 392 9.67 -25.83 13.23
CA ASP A 392 11.07 -25.63 12.85
C ASP A 392 11.45 -24.13 12.86
N GLN A 393 10.58 -23.27 12.30
CA GLN A 393 10.78 -21.82 12.29
C GLN A 393 10.76 -21.22 13.70
N ILE A 394 9.97 -21.77 14.62
CA ILE A 394 9.94 -21.35 16.02
C ILE A 394 11.26 -21.67 16.72
N THR A 395 11.87 -22.81 16.38
CA THR A 395 13.18 -23.19 16.92
C THR A 395 14.26 -22.22 16.44
N LEU A 396 14.26 -21.88 15.14
CA LEU A 396 15.16 -20.88 14.56
C LEU A 396 14.96 -19.49 15.19
N LEU A 397 13.70 -19.07 15.34
CA LEU A 397 13.31 -17.82 15.98
C LEU A 397 13.83 -17.72 17.42
N LYS A 398 13.65 -18.77 18.23
CA LYS A 398 14.14 -18.82 19.61
C LYS A 398 15.66 -18.79 19.68
N GLY A 399 16.35 -19.50 18.78
CA GLY A 399 17.80 -19.46 18.66
C GLY A 399 18.32 -18.05 18.35
N ALA A 400 17.82 -17.45 17.28
CA ALA A 400 18.21 -16.11 16.84
C ALA A 400 17.92 -15.04 17.90
N TYR A 401 16.78 -15.12 18.59
CA TYR A 401 16.46 -14.17 19.67
C TYR A 401 17.32 -14.39 20.93
N GLY A 402 17.70 -15.64 21.22
CA GLY A 402 18.63 -15.99 22.29
C GLY A 402 20.01 -15.39 22.06
N GLU A 403 20.56 -15.59 20.86
CA GLU A 403 21.83 -14.99 20.43
C GLU A 403 21.79 -13.47 20.52
N PHE A 404 20.71 -12.86 20.02
CA PHE A 404 20.47 -11.42 20.13
C PHE A 404 20.52 -10.93 21.60
N LYS A 405 19.91 -11.68 22.53
CA LYS A 405 19.89 -11.32 23.96
C LYS A 405 21.23 -11.48 24.64
N ASP A 406 22.01 -12.48 24.24
CA ASP A 406 23.36 -12.68 24.76
C ASP A 406 24.30 -11.58 24.26
N ASP A 407 24.20 -11.18 22.99
CA ASP A 407 24.91 -10.03 22.43
C ASP A 407 24.51 -8.72 23.13
N GLU A 408 23.21 -8.49 23.36
CA GLU A 408 22.71 -7.32 24.10
C GLU A 408 23.29 -7.29 25.53
N ARG A 409 23.38 -8.43 26.20
CA ARG A 409 23.92 -8.54 27.57
C ARG A 409 25.43 -8.30 27.62
N ALA A 410 26.20 -8.99 26.78
CA ALA A 410 27.65 -8.86 26.70
C ALA A 410 28.05 -7.39 26.44
N ARG A 411 27.26 -6.69 25.63
CA ARG A 411 27.48 -5.29 25.34
C ARG A 411 27.13 -4.36 26.50
N LYS A 412 26.00 -4.57 27.19
CA LYS A 412 25.66 -3.79 28.39
C LYS A 412 26.72 -3.95 29.48
N GLU A 413 27.29 -5.14 29.59
CA GLU A 413 28.41 -5.42 30.49
C GLU A 413 29.67 -4.67 30.06
N ALA A 414 30.05 -4.73 28.78
CA ALA A 414 31.17 -3.96 28.24
C ALA A 414 30.98 -2.43 28.40
N GLU A 415 29.76 -1.91 28.25
CA GLU A 415 29.47 -0.49 28.47
C GLU A 415 29.59 -0.11 29.97
N ARG A 416 29.15 -0.99 30.87
CA ARG A 416 29.30 -0.81 32.31
C ARG A 416 30.77 -0.80 32.72
N GLU A 417 31.57 -1.72 32.19
CA GLU A 417 33.03 -1.73 32.37
C GLU A 417 33.66 -0.46 31.81
N ARG A 418 33.26 -0.02 30.60
CA ARG A 418 33.75 1.22 30.00
C ARG A 418 33.48 2.43 30.88
N ARG A 419 32.29 2.56 31.48
CA ARG A 419 31.97 3.64 32.42
C ARG A 419 32.82 3.58 33.70
N TYR A 420 33.15 2.37 34.15
CA TYR A 420 34.02 2.18 35.31
C TYR A 420 35.49 2.54 35.02
N TYR A 421 36.01 2.19 33.85
CA TYR A 421 37.40 2.43 33.44
C TYR A 421 37.64 3.76 32.71
N GLN A 422 36.60 4.56 32.45
CA GLN A 422 36.69 5.89 31.83
C GLN A 422 37.41 6.95 32.70
N SER A 423 38.01 6.56 33.83
CA SER A 423 38.69 7.47 34.75
C SER A 423 40.12 7.87 34.39
N SER A 424 40.75 7.45 33.27
CA SER A 424 41.82 8.31 32.66
C SER A 424 42.51 7.90 31.36
N ILE A 425 42.65 6.63 30.91
CA ILE A 425 43.71 6.34 29.90
C ILE A 425 43.30 5.49 28.67
N TYR A 426 42.21 4.70 28.70
CA TYR A 426 41.91 3.73 27.62
C TYR A 426 40.74 4.13 26.71
N ARG A 427 40.84 5.30 26.04
CA ARG A 427 39.76 5.80 25.16
C ARG A 427 39.77 5.21 23.73
N THR A 428 40.87 4.60 23.29
CA THR A 428 41.17 4.40 21.86
C THR A 428 40.98 2.99 21.30
N HIS A 429 40.66 1.97 22.11
CA HIS A 429 40.51 0.59 21.59
C HIS A 429 39.11 -0.02 21.69
N TYR A 430 38.12 0.69 22.27
CA TYR A 430 36.75 0.20 22.44
C TYR A 430 35.68 1.08 21.77
N ALA A 431 36.08 1.98 20.86
CA ALA A 431 35.17 2.92 20.20
C ALA A 431 34.28 2.27 19.12
N ASP A 432 34.63 1.07 18.63
CA ASP A 432 33.96 0.42 17.48
C ASP A 432 32.95 -0.66 17.84
N TYR A 433 32.55 -0.78 19.11
CA TYR A 433 31.32 -1.52 19.45
C TYR A 433 30.11 -0.66 19.03
N GLY A 434 29.90 -0.59 17.71
CA GLY A 434 28.83 0.13 17.00
C GLY A 434 27.46 -0.45 17.32
N GLU A 435 26.44 0.40 17.36
CA GLU A 435 24.98 0.20 17.54
C GLU A 435 24.42 -1.12 18.11
N ILE A 436 23.46 -1.02 19.03
CA ILE A 436 22.76 -2.18 19.58
C ILE A 436 21.96 -2.82 18.42
N PRO A 437 22.15 -4.12 18.11
CA PRO A 437 21.31 -4.78 17.13
C PRO A 437 19.84 -4.66 17.55
N VAL A 438 18.93 -4.69 16.61
CA VAL A 438 17.49 -4.69 16.86
C VAL A 438 16.91 -5.94 16.23
N PHE A 439 16.03 -6.61 16.96
CA PHE A 439 15.34 -7.78 16.45
C PHE A 439 14.03 -7.32 15.79
N VAL A 440 13.92 -7.39 14.47
CA VAL A 440 12.69 -7.03 13.76
C VAL A 440 11.88 -8.30 13.51
N PHE A 441 10.58 -8.22 13.74
CA PHE A 441 9.63 -9.32 13.50
C PHE A 441 8.47 -8.83 12.63
N LEU A 442 8.04 -9.68 11.71
CA LEU A 442 6.80 -9.52 10.95
C LEU A 442 6.02 -10.83 11.03
N GLY A 443 4.76 -10.78 11.45
CA GLY A 443 3.89 -11.94 11.44
C GLY A 443 2.43 -11.56 11.24
N SER A 444 1.67 -12.45 10.61
CA SER A 444 0.26 -12.24 10.30
C SER A 444 -0.63 -13.08 11.20
N GLY A 445 -1.63 -12.48 11.83
CA GLY A 445 -2.57 -13.21 12.69
C GLY A 445 -3.93 -12.55 12.79
N VAL A 446 -4.91 -13.29 13.29
CA VAL A 446 -6.27 -12.75 13.49
C VAL A 446 -6.32 -12.00 14.81
N CYS A 447 -6.64 -10.70 14.75
CA CYS A 447 -6.74 -9.85 15.93
C CYS A 447 -7.90 -10.30 16.83
N GLN A 448 -7.62 -10.67 18.07
CA GLN A 448 -8.63 -11.02 19.08
C GLN A 448 -9.11 -9.79 19.87
N GLY A 449 -8.42 -8.66 19.71
CA GLY A 449 -8.59 -7.47 20.53
C GLY A 449 -7.67 -7.46 21.76
N GLN A 450 -8.08 -6.73 22.80
CA GLN A 450 -7.26 -6.52 23.99
C GLN A 450 -7.62 -7.50 25.11
N THR A 451 -6.65 -8.31 25.54
CA THR A 451 -6.75 -9.30 26.62
C THR A 451 -5.66 -9.02 27.66
N GLY A 452 -6.04 -8.80 28.92
CA GLY A 452 -5.07 -8.52 29.99
C GLY A 452 -4.21 -7.28 29.73
N GLY A 453 -4.78 -6.25 29.10
CA GLY A 453 -4.07 -5.02 28.74
C GLY A 453 -3.26 -5.09 27.44
N ARG A 454 -3.15 -6.27 26.80
CA ARG A 454 -2.32 -6.49 25.62
C ARG A 454 -3.17 -6.79 24.39
N ILE A 455 -2.72 -6.37 23.22
CA ILE A 455 -3.37 -6.65 21.94
C ILE A 455 -2.89 -8.02 21.48
N VAL A 456 -3.82 -8.95 21.27
CA VAL A 456 -3.49 -10.35 21.00
C VAL A 456 -3.90 -10.73 19.57
N PHE A 457 -2.96 -11.28 18.82
CA PHE A 457 -3.15 -11.90 17.52
C PHE A 457 -2.98 -13.41 17.66
N LYS A 458 -3.87 -14.18 17.04
CA LYS A 458 -3.84 -15.65 17.07
C LYS A 458 -3.74 -16.25 15.68
N GLY A 459 -3.17 -17.46 15.62
CA GLY A 459 -3.13 -18.26 14.41
C GLY A 459 -2.09 -17.77 13.41
N CYS A 460 -0.95 -17.27 13.89
CA CYS A 460 0.14 -16.86 13.03
C CYS A 460 0.85 -18.08 12.44
N LYS A 461 0.57 -18.37 11.17
CA LYS A 461 1.13 -19.50 10.41
C LYS A 461 2.35 -19.11 9.58
N GLU A 462 2.54 -17.82 9.34
CA GLU A 462 3.64 -17.29 8.55
C GLU A 462 4.24 -16.09 9.26
N PHE A 463 5.56 -16.11 9.44
CA PHE A 463 6.31 -14.99 9.98
C PHE A 463 7.73 -14.95 9.40
N SER A 464 8.33 -13.77 9.54
CA SER A 464 9.73 -13.47 9.23
C SER A 464 10.33 -12.72 10.41
N PHE A 465 11.63 -12.90 10.62
CA PHE A 465 12.38 -12.16 11.63
C PHE A 465 13.80 -11.89 11.15
N MET A 466 14.40 -10.81 11.63
CA MET A 466 15.76 -10.46 11.26
C MET A 466 16.46 -9.63 12.35
N PRO A 467 17.68 -10.00 12.74
CA PRO A 467 18.56 -9.09 13.49
C PRO A 467 19.08 -8.00 12.54
N CYS A 468 18.79 -6.74 12.84
CA CYS A 468 19.24 -5.58 12.08
C CYS A 468 20.22 -4.76 12.92
N TRP A 469 21.14 -4.01 12.31
CA TRP A 469 22.02 -3.08 13.00
C TRP A 469 21.65 -1.67 12.57
N PRO A 470 21.02 -0.84 13.43
CA PRO A 470 20.38 0.41 13.06
C PRO A 470 20.95 1.15 11.84
N LYS A 471 21.72 2.21 11.94
CA LYS A 471 22.44 2.97 10.90
C LYS A 471 22.53 4.29 11.61
N ASN A 472 23.76 4.73 11.87
CA ASN A 472 23.98 5.91 12.72
C ASN A 472 23.14 7.07 12.16
N LYS A 473 22.23 7.59 13.00
CA LYS A 473 21.46 8.78 12.69
C LYS A 473 22.37 9.99 12.54
#